data_AF-A0A7C5N4F0-F1
#
_entry.id   AF-A0A7C5N4F0-F1
#
_cell.length_a   1.000
_cell.length_b   1.000
_cell.length_c   1.000
_cell.angle_alpha   90.00
_cell.angle_beta   90.00
_cell.angle_gamma   90.00
#
_symmetry.space_group_name_H-M   'P 1'
#
loop_
_entity.id
_entity.type
_entity.pdbx_description
1 polymer ?
#
loop_
_entity_poly.entity_id
_entity_poly.type
_entity_poly.pdbx_seq_one_letter_code
_entity_poly.pdbx_strand_id
1 'polypeptide(L)' 'MKKIALLQALLLAGILALAGCGGGDAEVKSTITTTTMGQELQDLEESYKKGLLTEEEYKKARKAILKRYQ' A
#
# COMPACT_ATOMS: atom_id res chain seq x y z
N MET A 1 -47.44 -2.73 26.04
CA MET A 1 -47.25 -2.08 24.72
C MET A 1 -46.06 -1.12 24.66
N LYS A 2 -45.73 -0.35 25.71
CA LYS A 2 -44.58 0.59 25.71
C LYS A 2 -43.19 -0.06 25.56
N LYS A 3 -43.00 -1.30 26.02
CA LYS A 3 -41.72 -2.03 25.94
C LYS A 3 -41.36 -2.50 24.52
N ILE A 4 -42.36 -2.75 23.69
CA ILE A 4 -42.18 -3.19 22.29
C ILE A 4 -41.72 -2.00 21.43
N ALA A 5 -42.25 -0.80 21.69
CA ALA A 5 -41.81 0.43 21.01
C ALA A 5 -40.34 0.80 21.31
N LEU A 6 -39.86 0.55 22.53
CA LEU A 6 -38.46 0.77 22.92
C LEU A 6 -37.49 -0.20 22.22
N LEU A 7 -37.90 -1.46 22.00
CA LEU A 7 -37.13 -2.47 21.27
C LEU A 7 -37.02 -2.17 19.78
N GLN A 8 -38.06 -1.58 19.17
CA GLN A 8 -38.04 -1.20 17.75
C GLN A 8 -37.19 0.05 17.47
N ALA A 9 -37.08 0.98 18.43
CA ALA A 9 -36.21 2.15 18.31
C ALA A 9 -34.71 1.80 18.36
N LEU A 10 -34.33 0.76 19.11
CA LEU A 10 -32.94 0.33 19.23
C LEU A 10 -32.41 -0.36 17.96
N LEU A 11 -33.29 -1.02 17.19
CA LEU A 11 -32.91 -1.72 15.97
C LEU A 11 -32.64 -0.77 14.79
N LEU A 12 -33.28 0.40 14.75
CA LEU A 12 -33.09 1.40 13.68
C LEU A 12 -31.82 2.24 13.85
N ALA A 13 -31.31 2.40 15.07
CA ALA A 13 -30.10 3.20 15.34
C ALA A 13 -28.80 2.49 14.91
N GLY A 14 -28.81 1.17 14.76
CA GLY A 14 -27.62 0.39 14.39
C GLY A 14 -27.21 0.51 12.92
N ILE A 15 -28.13 0.89 12.03
CA ILE A 15 -27.89 0.90 10.58
C ILE A 15 -27.13 2.17 10.14
N LEU A 16 -27.28 3.27 10.89
CA LEU A 16 -26.60 4.54 10.61
C LEU A 16 -25.12 4.55 11.06
N ALA A 17 -24.72 3.64 11.96
CA ALA A 17 -23.33 3.55 12.41
C ALA A 17 -22.39 2.91 11.35
N LEU A 18 -22.94 2.17 10.37
CA LEU A 18 -22.15 1.59 9.27
C LEU A 18 -22.07 2.49 8.02
N ALA A 19 -22.89 3.54 7.93
CA ALA A 19 -22.83 4.49 6.81
C ALA A 19 -21.66 5.51 6.93
N GLY A 20 -20.92 5.48 8.04
CA GLY A 20 -19.79 6.38 8.31
C GLY A 20 -18.42 5.87 7.85
N CYS A 21 -18.30 4.66 7.31
CA CYS A 21 -17.05 4.15 6.71
C CYS A 21 -17.14 4.18 5.17
N GLY A 22 -17.55 5.34 4.63
CA GLY A 22 -17.66 5.60 3.20
C GLY A 22 -17.06 6.97 2.92
N GLY A 23 -15.75 7.02 2.69
CA GLY A 23 -15.09 8.29 2.43
C GLY A 23 -13.59 8.12 2.23
N GLY A 24 -13.19 7.88 0.98
CA GLY A 24 -11.81 8.00 0.55
C GLY A 24 -11.34 6.84 -0.31
N ASP A 25 -11.87 6.75 -1.53
CA ASP A 25 -11.13 6.16 -2.65
C ASP A 25 -9.99 7.13 -2.99
N ALA A 26 -9.07 7.31 -2.05
CA ALA A 26 -7.74 7.78 -2.36
C ALA A 26 -7.01 6.51 -2.76
N GLU A 27 -6.73 6.36 -4.05
CA GLU A 27 -5.61 5.52 -4.50
C GLU A 27 -4.34 6.13 -3.90
N VAL A 28 -4.14 5.85 -2.62
CA VAL A 28 -2.89 6.09 -1.94
C VAL A 28 -1.96 5.06 -2.55
N LYS A 29 -1.33 5.41 -3.68
CA LYS A 29 -0.03 4.89 -4.09
C LYS A 29 0.99 5.30 -3.02
N SER A 30 0.78 4.82 -1.80
CA SER A 30 1.80 4.74 -0.80
C SER A 30 2.73 3.65 -1.29
N THR A 31 3.64 4.05 -2.18
CA THR A 31 4.90 3.36 -2.35
C THR A 31 5.63 3.54 -1.01
N ILE A 32 5.22 2.75 0.00
CA ILE A 32 5.98 2.56 1.23
C ILE A 32 7.20 1.77 0.81
N THR A 33 8.17 2.46 0.22
CA THR A 33 9.49 1.87 0.04
C THR A 33 10.12 1.87 1.42
N THR A 34 10.01 0.75 2.12
CA THR A 34 10.72 0.50 3.39
C THR A 34 12.23 0.43 3.20
N THR A 35 12.69 0.35 1.96
CA THR A 35 14.10 0.32 1.57
C THR A 35 14.61 1.70 1.14
N THR A 36 15.85 1.99 1.49
CA THR A 36 16.54 3.18 0.97
C THR A 36 17.05 2.90 -0.44
N MET A 37 17.27 3.96 -1.23
CA MET A 37 17.90 3.85 -2.55
C MET A 37 19.21 3.06 -2.50
N GLY A 38 20.01 3.26 -1.45
CA GLY A 38 21.27 2.56 -1.25
C GLY A 38 21.11 1.04 -1.11
N GLN A 39 20.09 0.59 -0.37
CA GLN A 39 19.80 -0.84 -0.20
C GLN A 39 19.38 -1.48 -1.53
N GLU A 40 18.47 -0.84 -2.28
CA GLU A 40 18.05 -1.37 -3.58
C GLU A 40 19.21 -1.47 -4.58
N LEU A 41 20.12 -0.49 -4.57
CA LEU A 41 21.31 -0.51 -5.43
C LEU A 41 22.30 -1.60 -5.00
N GLN A 42 22.48 -1.82 -3.70
CA GLN A 42 23.34 -2.88 -3.18
C GLN A 42 22.79 -4.27 -3.54
N ASP A 43 21.50 -4.50 -3.34
CA ASP A 43 20.85 -5.78 -3.65
C ASP A 43 20.92 -6.10 -5.15
N LEU A 44 20.77 -5.07 -5.99
CA LEU A 44 20.92 -5.18 -7.44
C LEU A 44 22.36 -5.56 -7.84
N GLU A 45 23.36 -4.92 -7.23
CA GLU A 45 24.79 -5.22 -7.46
C GLU A 45 25.14 -6.64 -7.03
N GLU A 46 24.66 -7.09 -5.88
CA GLU A 46 24.86 -8.47 -5.42
C GLU A 46 24.24 -9.49 -6.38
N SER A 47 23.04 -9.21 -6.86
CA SER A 47 22.33 -10.08 -7.81
C SER A 47 23.08 -10.21 -9.14
N TYR A 48 23.65 -9.10 -9.63
CA TYR A 48 24.52 -9.11 -10.80
C TYR A 48 25.81 -9.92 -10.56
N LYS A 49 26.49 -9.73 -9.43
CA LYS A 49 27.69 -10.51 -9.07
C LYS A 49 27.42 -12.00 -8.91
N LYS A 50 26.22 -12.37 -8.46
CA LYS A 50 25.75 -13.76 -8.37
C LYS A 50 25.39 -14.35 -9.74
N GLY A 51 25.47 -13.57 -10.82
CA GLY A 51 25.11 -14.01 -12.17
C GLY A 51 23.60 -14.19 -12.36
N LEU A 52 22.77 -13.63 -11.48
CA LEU A 52 21.31 -13.71 -11.55
C LEU A 52 20.72 -12.76 -12.58
N LEU A 53 21.51 -11.78 -13.02
CA LEU A 53 21.13 -10.73 -13.96
C LEU A 53 22.20 -10.58 -15.03
N THR A 54 21.77 -10.31 -16.25
CA THR A 54 22.67 -9.86 -17.31
C THR A 54 23.08 -8.40 -17.09
N GLU A 55 24.17 -7.97 -17.74
CA GLU A 55 24.65 -6.59 -17.65
C GLU A 55 23.58 -5.56 -18.08
N GLU A 56 22.79 -5.91 -19.11
CA GLU A 56 21.72 -5.06 -19.63
C GLU A 56 20.56 -4.92 -18.63
N GLU A 57 20.17 -6.02 -17.99
CA GLU A 57 19.14 -6.00 -16.93
C GLU A 57 19.61 -5.20 -15.71
N TYR A 58 20.87 -5.36 -15.31
CA TYR A 58 21.49 -4.59 -14.25
C TYR A 58 21.43 -3.09 -14.56
N LYS A 59 21.89 -2.65 -15.73
CA LYS A 59 21.88 -1.23 -16.13
C LYS A 59 20.47 -0.66 -16.15
N LYS A 60 19.51 -1.40 -16.70
CA LYS A 60 18.10 -0.99 -16.78
C LYS A 60 17.49 -0.83 -15.38
N ALA A 61 17.70 -1.81 -14.51
CA ALA A 61 17.21 -1.77 -13.13
C ALA A 61 17.86 -0.64 -12.33
N ARG A 62 19.17 -0.44 -12.46
CA ARG A 62 19.92 0.65 -11.81
C ARG A 62 19.36 2.01 -12.20
N LYS A 63 19.10 2.22 -13.49
CA LYS A 63 18.48 3.47 -13.99
C LYS A 63 17.06 3.65 -13.47
N ALA A 64 16.28 2.57 -13.38
CA ALA A 64 14.93 2.62 -12.84
C ALA A 64 14.91 2.96 -11.35
N ILE A 65 15.83 2.41 -10.56
CA ILE A 65 16.02 2.76 -9.14
C ILE A 65 16.36 4.25 -9.03
N LEU A 66 17.41 4.72 -9.71
CA LEU A 66 17.82 6.13 -9.64
C LEU A 66 16.69 7.09 -10.04
N LYS A 67 15.91 6.76 -11.07
CA LYS A 67 14.77 7.58 -11.51
C LYS A 67 13.63 7.65 -10.48
N ARG A 68 13.49 6.68 -9.57
CA ARG A 68 12.48 6.74 -8.50
C ARG A 68 12.84 7.74 -7.39
N TYR A 69 14.12 8.08 -7.26
CA TYR A 69 14.65 8.95 -6.20
C TYR A 69 15.15 10.32 -6.70
N GLN A 70 15.05 10.58 -8.01
CA GLN A 70 15.25 11.91 -8.62
C GLN A 70 13.90 12.61 -8.78
#